data_AF-A0A6G6WSU1-F1
#
_entry.id   AF-A0A6G6WSU1-F1
#
_cell.length_a   1.000
_cell.length_b   1.000
_cell.length_c   1.000
_cell.angle_alpha   90.00
_cell.angle_beta   90.00
_cell.angle_gamma   90.00
#
_symmetry.space_group_name_H-M   'P 1'
#
loop_
_entity.id
_entity.type
_entity.pdbx_description
1 polymer ?
#
loop_
_entity_poly.entity_id
_entity_poly.type
_entity_poly.pdbx_seq_one_letter_code
_entity_poly.pdbx_strand_id
1 'polypeptide(L)'
;MTAIRVKDVVATVTELLTQMLAAIRGANALTLVTGILVLAGALSAGLAGRLYDAVVLKTYGATRIELIQAFIIEYGILGLASALFGITVGALASWFLSFWILEMPWSFSWLTAISTALLAMVLAIASGLAVTWRALTAKPAPILRDE
;
A
#
# COMPACT_ATOMS: atom_id res chain seq x y z
N MET A 1 47.72 3.71 31.93
CA MET A 1 46.24 3.81 31.81
C MET A 1 45.88 3.61 30.36
N THR A 2 45.32 2.45 30.06
CA THR A 2 44.80 2.07 28.75
C THR A 2 43.57 2.92 28.44
N ALA A 3 43.80 4.14 27.97
CA ALA A 3 42.77 4.96 27.35
C ALA A 3 42.48 4.41 25.95
N ILE A 4 41.87 3.23 25.86
CA ILE A 4 41.14 2.86 24.66
C ILE A 4 40.12 3.97 24.47
N ARG A 5 40.31 4.78 23.43
CA ARG A 5 39.49 5.95 23.18
C ARG A 5 38.10 5.44 22.87
N VAL A 6 37.16 5.65 23.78
CA VAL A 6 35.72 5.43 23.55
C VAL A 6 35.28 6.08 22.22
N LYS A 7 35.94 7.17 21.82
CA LYS A 7 35.80 7.80 20.50
C LYS A 7 36.04 6.85 19.32
N ASP A 8 37.06 6.01 19.37
CA ASP A 8 37.40 5.10 18.27
C ASP A 8 36.35 3.97 18.18
N VAL A 9 35.89 3.46 19.33
CA VAL A 9 34.81 2.45 19.40
C VAL A 9 33.48 3.02 18.86
N VAL A 10 33.11 4.23 19.29
CA VAL A 10 31.89 4.91 18.78
C VAL A 10 32.01 5.19 17.28
N ALA A 11 33.20 5.56 16.78
CA ALA A 11 33.41 5.77 15.35
C ALA A 11 33.19 4.47 14.55
N THR A 12 33.74 3.34 15.00
CA THR A 12 33.53 2.04 14.35
C THR A 12 32.06 1.61 14.39
N VAL A 13 31.37 1.75 15.53
CA VAL A 13 29.93 1.43 15.64
C VAL A 13 29.10 2.33 14.70
N THR A 14 29.41 3.62 14.63
CA THR A 14 28.71 4.56 13.73
C THR A 14 28.90 4.18 12.26
N GLU A 15 30.11 3.75 11.88
CA GLU A 15 30.41 3.30 10.53
C GLU A 15 29.63 2.03 10.17
N LEU A 16 29.60 1.04 11.07
CA LEU A 16 28.80 -0.17 10.90
C LEU A 16 27.30 0.15 10.77
N LEU A 17 26.76 1.00 11.65
CA LEU A 17 25.36 1.44 11.57
C LEU A 17 25.07 2.17 10.26
N THR A 18 26.00 2.99 9.78
CA THR A 18 25.83 3.71 8.51
C THR A 18 25.79 2.75 7.32
N GLN A 19 26.66 1.75 7.28
CA GLN A 19 26.65 0.72 6.24
C GLN A 19 25.37 -0.12 6.27
N MET A 20 24.92 -0.52 7.47
CA MET A 20 23.66 -1.23 7.65
C MET A 20 22.45 -0.40 7.18
N LEU A 21 22.40 0.89 7.55
CA LEU A 21 21.35 1.80 7.10
C LEU A 21 21.37 2.01 5.59
N ALA A 22 22.55 2.07 4.96
CA ALA A 22 22.68 2.15 3.51
C ALA A 22 22.11 0.90 2.83
N ALA A 23 22.41 -0.29 3.35
CA ALA A 23 21.87 -1.55 2.85
C ALA A 23 20.33 -1.62 2.99
N ILE A 24 19.79 -1.26 4.15
CA ILE A 24 18.35 -1.21 4.41
C ILE A 24 17.66 -0.22 3.47
N ARG A 25 18.23 0.98 3.27
CA ARG A 25 17.68 1.97 2.33
C ARG A 25 17.69 1.46 0.90
N GLY A 26 18.74 0.76 0.49
CA GLY A 26 18.81 0.11 -0.82
C GLY A 26 17.70 -0.93 -1.01
N ALA A 27 17.50 -1.79 0.00
CA ALA A 27 16.41 -2.77 -0.02
C ALA A 27 15.02 -2.09 -0.09
N ASN A 28 14.78 -1.06 0.72
CA ASN A 28 13.53 -0.31 0.72
C ASN A 28 13.27 0.37 -0.63
N ALA A 29 14.30 0.93 -1.27
CA ALA A 29 14.17 1.53 -2.60
C ALA A 29 13.71 0.49 -3.63
N LEU A 30 14.29 -0.71 -3.60
CA LEU A 30 13.89 -1.81 -4.47
C LEU A 30 12.43 -2.22 -4.20
N THR A 31 12.05 -2.37 -2.92
CA THR A 31 10.67 -2.67 -2.52
C THR A 31 9.68 -1.63 -3.05
N LEU A 32 10.02 -0.34 -2.98
CA LEU A 32 9.18 0.73 -3.52
C LEU A 32 9.01 0.62 -5.05
N VAL A 33 10.10 0.37 -5.78
CA VAL A 33 10.05 0.16 -7.24
C VAL A 33 9.16 -1.04 -7.57
N THR A 34 9.36 -2.17 -6.90
CA THR A 34 8.52 -3.37 -7.08
C THR A 34 7.06 -3.08 -6.78
N GLY A 35 6.76 -2.37 -5.70
CA GLY A 35 5.39 -1.99 -5.33
C GLY A 35 4.72 -1.15 -6.42
N ILE A 36 5.42 -0.15 -6.97
CA ILE A 36 4.91 0.69 -8.06
C ILE A 36 4.61 -0.14 -9.31
N LEU A 37 5.52 -1.06 -9.67
CA LEU A 37 5.34 -1.93 -10.84
C LEU A 37 4.15 -2.89 -10.67
N VAL A 38 4.01 -3.50 -9.49
CA VAL A 38 2.88 -4.39 -9.17
C VAL A 38 1.57 -3.64 -9.24
N LEU A 39 1.50 -2.43 -8.66
CA LEU A 39 0.31 -1.59 -8.75
C LEU A 39 -0.01 -1.23 -10.20
N ALA A 40 0.97 -0.78 -10.99
CA ALA A 40 0.76 -0.47 -12.41
C ALA A 40 0.21 -1.67 -13.20
N GLY A 41 0.72 -2.87 -12.94
CA GLY A 41 0.23 -4.12 -13.54
C GLY A 41 -1.21 -4.45 -13.13
N ALA A 42 -1.51 -4.39 -11.83
CA ALA A 42 -2.85 -4.65 -11.30
C ALA A 42 -3.89 -3.68 -11.87
N LEU A 43 -3.53 -2.39 -11.98
CA LEU A 43 -4.38 -1.37 -12.58
C LEU A 43 -4.64 -1.64 -14.07
N SER A 44 -3.61 -2.04 -14.81
CA SER A 44 -3.74 -2.34 -16.24
C SER A 44 -4.66 -3.54 -16.50
N ALA A 45 -4.61 -4.56 -15.64
CA ALA A 45 -5.49 -5.73 -15.75
C ALA A 45 -6.97 -5.41 -15.45
N GLY A 46 -7.24 -4.46 -14.56
CA GLY A 46 -8.61 -4.13 -14.12
C GLY A 46 -9.43 -3.27 -15.09
N LEU A 47 -8.83 -2.68 -16.13
CA LEU A 47 -9.52 -1.74 -17.03
C LEU A 47 -10.56 -2.41 -17.93
N ALA A 48 -10.29 -3.62 -18.43
CA ALA A 48 -11.14 -4.28 -19.43
C ALA A 48 -12.48 -4.76 -18.86
N GLY A 49 -12.49 -5.34 -17.66
CA GLY A 49 -13.71 -5.83 -17.01
C GLY A 49 -14.68 -4.71 -16.61
N ARG A 50 -14.14 -3.56 -16.15
CA ARG A 50 -14.93 -2.42 -15.66
C ARG A 50 -15.75 -1.73 -16.74
N LEU A 51 -15.30 -1.77 -18.00
CA LEU A 51 -16.04 -1.20 -19.12
C LEU A 51 -17.28 -2.03 -19.47
N TYR A 52 -17.21 -3.37 -19.34
CA TYR A 52 -18.33 -4.26 -19.61
C TYR A 52 -19.45 -4.05 -18.59
N ASP A 53 -19.13 -4.05 -17.29
CA ASP A 53 -20.12 -3.87 -16.22
C ASP A 53 -20.78 -2.49 -16.26
N ALA A 54 -20.02 -1.44 -16.61
CA ALA A 54 -20.57 -0.09 -16.73
C ALA A 54 -21.55 0.05 -17.89
N VAL A 55 -21.35 -0.69 -18.98
CA VAL A 55 -22.27 -0.71 -20.13
C VAL A 55 -23.53 -1.50 -19.79
N VAL A 56 -23.41 -2.64 -19.12
CA VAL A 56 -24.54 -3.46 -18.67
C VAL A 56 -25.40 -2.73 -17.63
N LEU A 57 -24.80 -2.02 -16.67
CA LEU A 57 -25.60 -1.26 -15.69
C LEU A 57 -26.31 -0.05 -16.33
N LYS A 58 -25.71 0.56 -17.36
CA LYS A 58 -26.36 1.63 -18.13
C LYS A 58 -27.55 1.13 -18.94
N THR A 59 -27.52 -0.08 -19.48
CA THR A 59 -28.67 -0.65 -20.19
C THR A 59 -29.83 -1.02 -19.27
N TYR A 60 -29.57 -1.27 -17.97
CA TYR A 60 -30.59 -1.45 -16.94
C TYR A 60 -31.13 -0.15 -16.32
N GLY A 61 -30.64 1.03 -16.73
CA GLY A 61 -31.15 2.33 -16.29
C GLY A 61 -30.60 2.84 -14.94
N ALA A 62 -29.51 2.25 -14.43
CA ALA A 62 -28.93 2.62 -13.14
C ALA A 62 -28.40 4.06 -13.13
N THR A 63 -28.66 4.78 -12.03
CA THR A 63 -28.18 6.14 -11.82
C THR A 63 -26.69 6.16 -11.44
N ARG A 64 -25.96 7.23 -11.77
CA ARG A 64 -24.51 7.37 -11.42
C ARG A 64 -24.22 7.20 -9.91
N ILE A 65 -25.22 7.45 -9.06
CA ILE A 65 -25.12 7.39 -7.59
C ILE A 65 -25.10 5.92 -7.12
N GLU A 66 -25.94 5.05 -7.68
CA GLU A 66 -25.97 3.62 -7.32
C GLU A 66 -24.65 2.93 -7.68
N LEU A 67 -24.06 3.28 -8.82
CA LEU A 67 -22.76 2.77 -9.25
C LEU A 67 -21.63 3.18 -8.28
N ILE A 68 -21.65 4.44 -7.81
CA ILE A 68 -20.67 4.93 -6.83
C ILE A 68 -20.85 4.24 -5.48
N GLN A 69 -22.09 4.06 -5.02
CA GLN A 69 -22.38 3.36 -3.75
C GLN A 69 -21.91 1.90 -3.79
N ALA A 70 -22.16 1.18 -4.88
CA ALA A 70 -21.70 -0.20 -5.04
C ALA A 70 -20.17 -0.29 -4.98
N PHE A 71 -19.45 0.59 -5.69
CA PHE A 71 -17.99 0.61 -5.64
C PHE A 71 -17.43 1.01 -4.28
N ILE A 72 -18.07 1.94 -3.56
CA ILE A 72 -17.65 2.29 -2.20
C ILE A 72 -17.75 1.09 -1.26
N ILE A 73 -18.80 0.27 -1.38
CA ILE A 73 -18.97 -0.93 -0.55
C ILE A 73 -17.90 -1.98 -0.92
N GLU A 74 -17.70 -2.25 -2.20
CA GLU A 74 -16.70 -3.22 -2.68
C GLU A 74 -15.28 -2.84 -2.22
N TYR A 75 -14.84 -1.61 -2.54
CA TYR A 75 -13.53 -1.10 -2.12
C TYR A 75 -13.43 -0.91 -0.61
N GLY A 76 -14.55 -0.64 0.06
CA GLY A 76 -14.63 -0.60 1.52
C GLY A 76 -14.30 -1.94 2.15
N ILE A 77 -14.87 -3.03 1.65
CA ILE A 77 -14.60 -4.39 2.15
C ILE A 77 -13.14 -4.79 1.86
N LEU A 78 -12.64 -4.53 0.65
CA LEU A 78 -11.24 -4.80 0.30
C LEU A 78 -10.26 -3.98 1.15
N GLY A 79 -10.59 -2.71 1.40
CA GLY A 79 -9.83 -1.81 2.24
C GLY A 79 -9.79 -2.25 3.69
N LEU A 80 -10.92 -2.70 4.26
CA LEU A 80 -11.00 -3.27 5.61
C LEU A 80 -10.15 -4.53 5.74
N ALA A 81 -10.25 -5.45 4.77
CA ALA A 81 -9.45 -6.67 4.75
C ALA A 81 -7.94 -6.36 4.71
N SER A 82 -7.55 -5.40 3.86
CA SER A 82 -6.16 -4.94 3.75
C SER A 82 -5.67 -4.25 5.03
N ALA A 83 -6.52 -3.44 5.67
CA ALA A 83 -6.21 -2.77 6.93
C ALA A 83 -5.98 -3.77 8.07
N LEU A 84 -6.87 -4.76 8.21
CA LEU A 84 -6.72 -5.86 9.17
C LEU A 84 -5.41 -6.62 8.95
N PHE A 85 -5.13 -6.97 7.69
CA PHE A 85 -3.89 -7.64 7.32
C PHE A 85 -2.64 -6.79 7.62
N GLY A 86 -2.68 -5.49 7.32
CA GLY A 86 -1.59 -4.57 7.61
C GLY A 86 -1.32 -4.42 9.10
N ILE A 87 -2.36 -4.30 9.92
CA ILE A 87 -2.23 -4.24 11.39
C ILE A 87 -1.64 -5.53 11.94
N THR A 88 -2.11 -6.70 11.50
CA THR A 88 -1.63 -7.99 12.03
C THR A 88 -0.16 -8.23 11.65
N VAL A 89 0.19 -8.06 10.37
CA VAL A 89 1.58 -8.23 9.91
C VAL A 89 2.50 -7.18 10.51
N GLY A 90 2.07 -5.92 10.57
CA GLY A 90 2.85 -4.83 11.18
C GLY A 90 3.06 -5.03 12.67
N ALA A 91 2.04 -5.47 13.41
CA ALA A 91 2.15 -5.80 14.83
C ALA A 91 3.11 -6.96 15.06
N LEU A 92 2.99 -8.04 14.26
CA LEU A 92 3.89 -9.20 14.34
C LEU A 92 5.34 -8.81 14.01
N ALA A 93 5.57 -8.04 12.95
CA ALA A 93 6.89 -7.56 12.58
C ALA A 93 7.49 -6.66 13.65
N SER A 94 6.72 -5.71 14.18
CA SER A 94 7.15 -4.82 15.26
C SER A 94 7.47 -5.58 16.54
N TRP A 95 6.63 -6.54 16.92
CA TRP A 95 6.86 -7.41 18.08
C TRP A 95 8.11 -8.26 17.91
N PHE A 96 8.26 -8.91 16.75
CA PHE A 96 9.43 -9.72 16.43
C PHE A 96 10.72 -8.91 16.45
N LEU A 97 10.73 -7.73 15.82
CA LEU A 97 11.89 -6.84 15.79
C LEU A 97 12.24 -6.34 17.20
N SER A 98 11.23 -5.91 17.98
CA SER A 98 11.45 -5.37 19.32
C SER A 98 11.99 -6.42 20.29
N PHE A 99 11.47 -7.65 20.21
CA PHE A 99 11.84 -8.73 21.12
C PHE A 99 13.18 -9.39 20.74
N TRP A 100 13.41 -9.69 19.46
CA TRP A 100 14.57 -10.47 19.01
C TRP A 100 15.77 -9.65 18.56
N ILE A 101 15.56 -8.41 18.11
CA ILE A 101 16.64 -7.58 17.53
C ILE A 101 16.98 -6.40 18.44
N LEU A 102 15.99 -5.71 18.99
CA LEU A 102 16.20 -4.49 19.78
C LEU A 102 16.27 -4.71 21.30
N GLU A 103 15.89 -5.90 21.80
CA GLU A 103 15.84 -6.23 23.24
C GLU A 103 15.12 -5.14 24.09
N MET A 104 14.11 -4.48 23.50
CA MET A 104 13.40 -3.34 24.08
C MET A 104 11.97 -3.74 24.47
N PRO A 105 11.38 -3.12 25.51
CA PRO A 105 9.99 -3.38 25.89
C PRO A 105 9.05 -2.96 24.76
N TRP A 106 8.29 -3.91 24.22
CA TRP A 106 7.35 -3.66 23.14
C TRP A 106 6.11 -2.93 23.66
N SER A 107 5.84 -1.73 23.13
CA SER A 107 4.64 -0.96 23.42
C SER A 107 3.78 -0.81 22.16
N PHE A 108 2.58 -1.40 22.15
CA PHE A 108 1.66 -1.26 21.03
C PHE A 108 0.80 0.00 21.16
N SER A 109 0.99 0.96 20.25
CA SER A 109 0.13 2.14 20.16
C SER A 109 -1.09 1.84 19.29
N TRP A 110 -2.22 1.59 19.93
CA TRP A 110 -3.50 1.37 19.24
C TRP A 110 -3.91 2.57 18.37
N LEU A 111 -3.66 3.78 18.87
CA LEU A 111 -3.97 5.02 18.15
C LEU A 111 -3.17 5.12 16.84
N THR A 112 -1.86 4.82 16.90
CA THR A 112 -1.00 4.86 15.71
C THR A 112 -1.42 3.77 14.72
N ALA A 113 -1.65 2.54 15.20
CA ALA A 113 -2.07 1.42 14.35
C ALA A 113 -3.40 1.70 13.62
N ILE A 114 -4.42 2.19 14.34
CA ILE A 114 -5.71 2.53 13.71
C ILE A 114 -5.54 3.71 12.75
N SER A 115 -4.87 4.79 13.15
CA SER A 115 -4.76 5.97 12.30
C SER A 115 -4.05 5.69 10.98
N THR A 116 -2.97 4.88 10.99
CA THR A 116 -2.24 4.50 9.78
C THR A 116 -3.03 3.52 8.92
N ALA A 117 -3.74 2.57 9.53
CA ALA A 117 -4.58 1.62 8.81
C ALA A 117 -5.78 2.32 8.14
N LEU A 118 -6.42 3.27 8.84
CA LEU A 118 -7.52 4.06 8.33
C LEU A 118 -7.05 4.97 7.18
N LEU A 119 -5.89 5.61 7.33
CA LEU A 119 -5.26 6.38 6.27
C LEU A 119 -4.97 5.51 5.03
N ALA A 120 -4.38 4.32 5.23
CA ALA A 120 -4.10 3.38 4.14
C ALA A 120 -5.38 2.90 3.44
N MET A 121 -6.43 2.61 4.20
CA MET A 121 -7.74 2.22 3.67
C MET A 121 -8.36 3.36 2.84
N VAL A 122 -8.33 4.60 3.32
CA VAL A 122 -8.82 5.77 2.56
C VAL A 122 -8.02 5.95 1.27
N LEU A 123 -6.71 5.79 1.31
CA LEU A 123 -5.86 5.84 0.12
C LEU A 123 -6.14 4.69 -0.87
N ALA A 124 -6.42 3.49 -0.38
CA ALA A 124 -6.80 2.34 -1.22
C ALA A 124 -8.14 2.59 -1.91
N ILE A 125 -9.15 3.07 -1.18
CA ILE A 125 -10.46 3.43 -1.74
C ILE A 125 -10.32 4.57 -2.75
N ALA A 126 -9.57 5.63 -2.40
CA ALA A 126 -9.35 6.77 -3.28
C ALA A 126 -8.62 6.38 -4.58
N SER A 127 -7.61 5.52 -4.48
CA SER A 127 -6.89 5.01 -5.66
C SER A 127 -7.77 4.11 -6.53
N GLY A 128 -8.58 3.23 -5.92
CA GLY A 128 -9.58 2.42 -6.63
C GLY A 128 -10.62 3.29 -7.37
N LEU A 129 -11.19 4.29 -6.70
CA LEU A 129 -12.13 5.23 -7.34
C LEU A 129 -11.47 6.04 -8.46
N ALA A 130 -10.27 6.58 -8.24
CA ALA A 130 -9.55 7.37 -9.24
C ALA A 130 -9.28 6.57 -10.53
N VAL A 131 -8.91 5.30 -10.39
CA VAL A 131 -8.71 4.37 -11.51
C VAL A 131 -10.02 4.14 -12.25
N THR A 132 -11.11 3.91 -11.51
CA THR A 132 -12.44 3.67 -12.07
C THR A 132 -12.96 4.89 -12.83
N TRP A 133 -12.75 6.11 -12.30
CA TRP A 133 -13.10 7.35 -12.97
C TRP A 133 -12.27 7.59 -14.24
N ARG A 134 -10.97 7.26 -14.25
CA ARG A 134 -10.16 7.32 -15.47
C ARG A 134 -10.63 6.31 -16.52
N ALA A 135 -10.98 5.08 -16.11
CA ALA A 135 -11.52 4.06 -17.01
C ALA A 135 -12.86 4.49 -17.65
N LEU A 136 -13.73 5.15 -16.88
CA LEU A 136 -15.00 5.69 -17.39
C LEU A 136 -14.85 6.97 -18.23
N THR A 137 -13.75 7.71 -18.07
CA THR A 137 -13.46 8.93 -18.83
C THR A 137 -12.67 8.64 -20.12
N ALA A 138 -12.00 7.49 -20.21
CA ALA A 138 -11.42 7.00 -21.45
C ALA A 138 -12.53 6.82 -22.48
N LYS A 139 -12.53 7.65 -23.52
CA LYS A 139 -13.54 7.63 -24.58
C LYS A 139 -13.62 6.22 -25.20
N PRO A 140 -14.82 5.63 -25.31
CA PRO A 140 -15.02 4.35 -25.99
C PRO A 140 -14.92 4.57 -27.50
N ALA A 141 -13.70 4.57 -28.04
CA ALA A 141 -13.41 4.44 -29.47
C ALA A 141 -11.90 4.17 -29.57
N PRO A 142 -11.42 2.99 -30.06
CA PRO A 142 -11.91 2.29 -31.25
C PRO A 142 -11.71 0.75 -31.19
N ILE A 143 -12.52 0.00 -30.43
CA ILE A 143 -12.45 -1.49 -30.47
C ILE A 143 -13.44 -2.09 -31.49
N LEU A 144 -14.21 -1.24 -32.18
CA LEU A 144 -15.15 -1.62 -33.26
C LEU A 144 -14.63 -1.29 -34.68
N ARG A 145 -13.30 -1.26 -34.90
CA ARG A 145 -12.72 -0.99 -36.23
C ARG A 145 -11.89 -2.14 -36.83
N ASP A 146 -11.77 -3.28 -36.14
CA ASP A 146 -11.05 -4.46 -36.65
C ASP A 146 -11.89 -5.76 -36.53
N GLU A 147 -13.20 -5.68 -36.75
CA GLU A 147 -13.94 -6.80 -37.34
C GLU A 147 -14.24 -6.50 -38.81
#